data_AF-A0A9D3UE88-F1
#
_entry.id   AF-A0A9D3UE88-F1
#
_cell.length_a   1.000
_cell.length_b   1.000
_cell.length_c   1.000
_cell.angle_alpha   90.00
_cell.angle_beta   90.00
_cell.angle_gamma   90.00
#
_symmetry.space_group_name_H-M   'P 1'
#
loop_
_entity.id
_entity.type
_entity.pdbx_description
1 polymer ?
#
loop_
_entity_poly.entity_id
_entity_poly.type
_entity_poly.pdbx_seq_one_letter_code
_entity_poly.pdbx_strand_id
1 'polypeptide(L)'
;MKLERMQKALEQNNNTRLRLREEEVRLGIESILNQEEIFWFQKSKSEWLLTGDRNTNFFYNHTMKRHRQNQIAGLNIEGNEWFYDNEILTRHAVEYFLAL
;
A
#
# COMPACT_ATOMS: atom_id res chain seq x y z
N MET A 1 33.27 -33.19 27.98
CA MET A 1 34.22 -32.67 26.96
C MET A 1 33.75 -32.77 25.50
N LYS A 2 33.55 -33.95 24.88
CA LYS A 2 33.19 -34.01 23.43
C LYS A 2 31.74 -33.57 23.16
N LEU A 3 30.81 -33.99 24.02
CA LEU A 3 29.38 -33.67 23.92
C LEU A 3 29.08 -32.17 24.11
N GLU A 4 29.68 -31.55 25.15
CA GLU A 4 29.49 -30.11 25.43
C GLU A 4 29.99 -29.23 24.29
N ARG A 5 31.09 -29.62 23.63
CA ARG A 5 31.60 -28.87 22.46
C ARG A 5 30.62 -28.95 21.28
N MET A 6 29.98 -30.10 21.08
CA MET A 6 28.95 -30.27 20.04
C MET A 6 27.70 -29.45 20.35
N GLN A 7 27.23 -29.47 21.60
CA GLN A 7 26.09 -28.65 22.02
C GLN A 7 26.35 -27.15 21.85
N LYS A 8 27.52 -26.67 22.29
CA LYS A 8 27.88 -25.25 22.16
C LYS A 8 27.98 -24.81 20.68
N ALA A 9 28.48 -25.67 19.81
CA ALA A 9 28.55 -25.41 18.37
C ALA A 9 27.15 -25.37 17.73
N LEU A 10 26.24 -26.27 18.14
CA LEU A 10 24.85 -26.29 17.68
C LEU A 10 24.09 -25.02 18.11
N GLU A 11 24.25 -24.59 19.36
CA GLU A 11 23.64 -23.35 19.87
C GLU A 11 24.14 -22.11 19.13
N GLN A 12 25.46 -22.02 18.89
CA GLN A 12 26.04 -20.92 18.12
C GLN A 12 25.54 -20.91 16.66
N ASN A 13 25.43 -22.09 16.04
CA ASN A 13 24.91 -22.22 14.68
C ASN A 13 23.43 -21.80 14.60
N ASN A 14 22.61 -22.28 15.55
CA ASN A 14 21.21 -21.91 15.66
C ASN A 14 21.03 -20.40 15.86
N ASN A 15 21.79 -19.78 16.77
CA ASN A 15 21.74 -18.34 16.99
C ASN A 15 22.13 -17.55 15.73
N THR A 16 23.11 -18.04 14.98
CA THR A 16 23.53 -17.42 13.71
C THR A 16 22.43 -17.53 12.65
N ARG A 17 21.81 -18.71 12.50
CA ARG A 17 20.67 -18.92 11.59
C ARG A 17 19.48 -18.04 11.95
N LEU A 18 19.16 -17.93 13.24
CA LEU A 18 18.05 -17.09 13.71
C LEU A 18 18.30 -15.62 13.41
N ARG A 19 19.52 -15.11 13.63
CA ARG A 19 19.89 -13.73 13.27
C ARG A 19 19.82 -13.46 11.77
N LEU A 20 20.32 -14.39 10.95
CA LEU A 20 20.24 -14.26 9.49
C LEU A 20 18.77 -14.22 9.03
N ARG A 21 17.91 -15.04 9.63
CA ARG A 21 16.48 -15.05 9.32
C ARG A 21 15.77 -13.78 9.78
N GLU A 22 16.13 -13.25 10.96
CA GLU A 22 15.62 -11.97 11.45
C GLU A 22 15.97 -10.84 10.47
N GLU A 23 17.22 -10.79 10.01
CA GLU A 23 17.69 -9.77 9.07
C GLU A 23 16.97 -9.89 7.72
N GLU A 24 16.79 -11.11 7.19
CA GLU A 24 16.05 -11.35 5.95
C GLU A 24 14.60 -10.84 6.05
N VAL A 25 13.92 -11.12 7.18
CA VAL A 25 12.56 -10.64 7.42
C VAL A 25 12.53 -9.12 7.53
N ARG A 26 13.51 -8.52 8.22
CA ARG A 26 13.61 -7.07 8.39
C ARG A 26 13.78 -6.36 7.04
N LEU A 27 14.67 -6.85 6.19
CA LEU A 27 14.86 -6.33 4.83
C LEU A 27 13.59 -6.46 3.98
N GLY A 28 12.87 -7.58 4.11
CA GLY A 28 11.58 -7.76 3.46
C GLY A 28 10.54 -6.72 3.89
N ILE A 29 10.45 -6.44 5.18
CA ILE A 29 9.55 -5.41 5.74
C ILE A 29 9.93 -4.03 5.20
N GLU A 30 11.22 -3.67 5.22
CA GLU A 30 11.67 -2.37 4.69
C GLU A 30 11.35 -2.19 3.21
N SER A 31 11.50 -3.26 2.41
CA SER A 31 11.16 -3.23 0.99
C SER A 31 9.67 -2.96 0.77
N ILE A 32 8.79 -3.65 1.51
CA ILE A 32 7.34 -3.46 1.41
C ILE A 32 6.94 -2.05 1.83
N LEU A 33 7.50 -1.54 2.93
CA LEU A 33 7.22 -0.18 3.42
C LEU A 33 7.63 0.89 2.40
N ASN A 34 8.79 0.70 1.76
CA ASN A 34 9.25 1.62 0.71
C ASN A 34 8.33 1.59 -0.53
N GLN A 35 7.84 0.41 -0.93
CA GLN A 35 6.86 0.29 -2.01
C GLN A 35 5.53 0.98 -1.68
N GLU A 36 5.04 0.80 -0.45
CA GLU A 36 3.82 1.45 0.03
C GLU A 36 3.96 2.98 0.03
N GLU A 37 5.10 3.51 0.48
CA GLU A 37 5.39 4.94 0.45
C GLU A 37 5.33 5.49 -0.98
N ILE A 38 6.01 4.84 -1.93
CA ILE A 38 6.00 5.23 -3.34
C ILE A 38 4.57 5.19 -3.91
N PHE A 39 3.81 4.14 -3.59
CA PHE A 39 2.42 3.99 -4.02
C PHE A 39 1.55 5.15 -3.55
N TRP A 40 1.58 5.46 -2.25
CA TRP A 40 0.77 6.55 -1.70
C TRP A 40 1.25 7.92 -2.17
N PHE A 41 2.56 8.10 -2.38
CA PHE A 41 3.11 9.30 -2.99
C PHE A 41 2.51 9.54 -4.38
N GLN A 42 2.61 8.56 -5.28
CA GLN A 42 2.04 8.65 -6.63
C GLN A 42 0.53 8.92 -6.60
N LYS A 43 -0.20 8.22 -5.73
CA LYS A 43 -1.66 8.31 -5.64
C LYS A 43 -2.14 9.65 -5.07
N SER A 44 -1.36 10.28 -4.19
CA SER A 44 -1.71 11.56 -3.57
C SER A 44 -1.70 12.74 -4.55
N LYS A 45 -0.97 12.64 -5.69
CA LYS A 45 -0.71 13.75 -6.63
C LYS A 45 -0.14 15.01 -5.93
N SER A 46 0.63 14.84 -4.87
CA SER A 46 1.19 15.94 -4.08
C SER A 46 2.55 16.35 -4.64
N GLU A 47 2.74 17.64 -4.94
CA GLU A 47 4.06 18.22 -5.22
C GLU A 47 4.79 18.42 -3.89
N TRP A 48 5.90 17.68 -3.70
CA TRP A 48 6.94 17.83 -2.67
C TRP A 48 6.57 18.54 -1.36
N LEU A 49 6.52 17.78 -0.25
CA LEU A 49 6.77 18.37 1.07
C LEU A 49 7.56 17.43 1.99
N LEU A 50 8.82 17.84 2.19
CA LEU A 50 9.73 17.57 3.31
C LEU A 50 10.09 16.12 3.64
N THR A 51 11.33 15.81 3.24
CA THR A 51 12.29 14.93 3.91
C THR A 51 12.21 14.99 5.44
N GLY A 52 11.80 13.88 6.06
CA GLY A 52 11.87 13.68 7.51
C GLY A 52 10.67 12.90 8.03
N ASP A 53 10.89 11.62 8.35
CA ASP A 53 9.94 10.54 8.62
C ASP A 53 9.11 10.05 7.42
N ARG A 54 8.99 8.71 7.30
CA ARG A 54 8.22 8.00 6.27
C ARG A 54 6.77 8.49 6.35
N ASN A 55 6.41 9.50 5.56
CA ASN A 55 5.16 10.25 5.64
C ASN A 55 3.95 9.48 5.06
N THR A 56 3.94 8.15 5.17
CA THR A 56 2.87 7.26 4.67
C THR A 56 1.51 7.66 5.20
N ASN A 57 1.41 8.02 6.49
CA ASN A 57 0.17 8.53 7.09
C ASN A 57 -0.32 9.83 6.43
N PHE A 58 0.58 10.76 6.10
CA PHE A 58 0.21 12.00 5.42
C PHE A 58 -0.32 11.71 4.01
N PHE A 59 0.42 10.94 3.22
CA PHE A 59 0.02 10.60 1.85
C PHE A 59 -1.25 9.76 1.80
N TYR A 60 -1.40 8.82 2.74
CA TYR A 60 -2.62 8.04 2.91
C TYR A 60 -3.81 8.95 3.23
N ASN A 61 -3.69 9.81 4.25
CA ASN A 61 -4.76 10.72 4.63
C ASN A 61 -5.12 11.71 3.51
N HIS A 62 -4.12 12.22 2.79
CA HIS A 62 -4.33 13.07 1.63
C HIS A 62 -5.06 12.32 0.51
N THR A 63 -4.62 11.09 0.21
CA THR A 63 -5.25 10.22 -0.78
C THR A 63 -6.70 9.90 -0.41
N MET A 64 -6.97 9.57 0.85
CA MET A 64 -8.32 9.29 1.35
C MET A 64 -9.20 10.54 1.35
N LYS A 65 -8.64 11.73 1.62
CA LYS A 65 -9.37 12.99 1.48
C LYS A 65 -9.75 13.23 0.02
N ARG A 66 -8.81 13.10 -0.92
CA ARG A 66 -9.08 13.25 -2.36
C ARG A 66 -10.08 12.20 -2.86
N HIS A 67 -9.93 10.95 -2.42
CA HIS A 67 -10.88 9.87 -2.76
C HIS A 67 -12.29 10.24 -2.33
N ARG A 68 -12.47 10.70 -1.08
CA ARG A 68 -13.79 11.14 -0.58
C ARG A 68 -14.35 12.34 -1.36
N GLN A 69 -13.50 13.30 -1.73
CA GLN A 69 -13.93 14.49 -2.48
C GLN A 69 -14.26 14.19 -3.94
N ASN A 70 -13.55 13.25 -4.56
CA ASN A 70 -13.71 12.90 -5.97
C ASN A 70 -14.60 11.67 -6.19
N GLN A 71 -15.17 11.12 -5.12
CA GLN A 71 -16.10 10.00 -5.23
C GLN A 71 -17.35 10.49 -5.95
N ILE A 72 -17.63 9.88 -7.11
CA ILE A 72 -18.85 10.13 -7.85
C ILE A 72 -19.98 9.46 -7.06
N ALA A 73 -20.73 10.26 -6.31
CA ALA A 73 -21.87 9.79 -5.54
C ALA A 73 -23.07 9.44 -6.44
N GLY A 74 -23.17 10.10 -7.59
CA GLY A 74 -24.16 9.77 -8.61
C GLY A 74 -23.84 10.40 -9.96
N LEU A 75 -24.41 9.81 -11.01
CA LEU A 75 -24.33 10.31 -12.38
C LEU A 75 -25.73 10.65 -12.87
N ASN A 76 -25.82 11.77 -13.58
CA ASN A 76 -26.99 12.11 -14.38
C ASN A 76 -26.64 11.81 -15.84
N ILE A 77 -27.30 10.80 -16.40
CA ILE A 77 -26.95 10.22 -17.71
C ILE A 77 -27.81 10.84 -18.82
N GLU A 78 -29.07 11.17 -18.54
CA GLU A 78 -30.05 11.60 -19.56
C GLU A 78 -30.82 12.87 -19.18
N GLY A 79 -30.23 13.71 -18.31
CA GLY A 79 -30.80 14.99 -17.89
C GLY A 79 -31.88 14.91 -16.81
N ASN A 80 -32.61 13.81 -16.70
CA ASN A 80 -33.78 13.71 -15.81
C ASN A 80 -33.67 12.74 -14.63
N GLU A 81 -32.67 11.84 -14.61
CA GLU A 81 -32.57 10.82 -13.56
C GLU A 81 -31.15 10.75 -12.99
N TRP A 82 -31.07 10.74 -11.66
CA TRP A 82 -29.84 10.56 -10.90
C TRP A 82 -29.72 9.12 -10.45
N PHE A 83 -28.66 8.46 -10.90
CA PHE A 83 -28.29 7.13 -10.42
C PHE A 83 -27.25 7.28 -9.31
N TYR A 84 -27.39 6.50 -8.24
CA TYR A 84 -26.46 6.50 -7.10
C TYR A 84 -25.84 5.11 -6.86
N ASP A 85 -26.31 4.09 -7.58
CA ASP A 85 -25.84 2.71 -7.45
C ASP A 85 -24.50 2.52 -8.18
N ASN A 86 -23.47 2.08 -7.45
CA ASN A 86 -22.12 1.94 -7.98
C ASN A 86 -22.02 0.99 -9.19
N GLU A 87 -22.83 -0.08 -9.23
CA GLU A 87 -22.84 -1.02 -10.35
C GLU A 87 -23.40 -0.35 -11.61
N ILE A 88 -24.50 0.40 -11.44
CA ILE A 88 -25.14 1.16 -12.52
C ILE A 88 -24.18 2.23 -13.06
N LEU A 89 -23.54 2.99 -12.16
CA LEU A 89 -22.57 4.03 -12.51
C LEU A 89 -21.38 3.45 -13.30
N THR A 90 -20.83 2.32 -12.82
CA THR A 90 -19.68 1.66 -13.46
C THR A 90 -20.02 1.15 -14.85
N ARG A 91 -21.18 0.48 -14.99
CA ARG A 91 -21.66 -0.02 -16.28
C ARG A 91 -21.78 1.10 -17.31
N HIS A 92 -22.47 2.19 -16.95
CA HIS A 92 -22.66 3.30 -17.86
C HIS A 92 -21.37 4.05 -18.20
N ALA A 93 -20.44 4.18 -17.25
CA ALA A 93 -19.12 4.74 -17.55
C ALA A 93 -18.36 3.88 -18.58
N VAL A 94 -18.38 2.55 -18.42
CA VAL A 94 -17.75 1.63 -19.37
C VAL A 94 -18.42 1.70 -20.74
N GLU A 95 -19.75 1.66 -20.80
CA GLU A 95 -20.52 1.79 -22.05
C GLU A 95 -20.20 3.10 -22.78
N TYR A 96 -20.17 4.22 -22.07
CA TYR A 96 -19.86 5.53 -22.63
C TYR A 96 -18.47 5.59 -23.26
N PHE A 97 -17.43 5.10 -22.56
CA PHE A 97 -16.06 5.13 -23.07
C PHE A 97 -15.76 4.05 -24.12
N LEU A 98 -16.54 2.96 -24.18
CA LEU A 98 -16.45 1.97 -25.25
C LEU A 98 -17.18 2.39 -26.53
N ALA A 99 -18.21 3.23 -26.41
CA ALA A 99 -18.94 3.81 -27.54
C ALA A 99 -18.24 5.05 -28.16
N LEU A 100 -17.12 5.47 -27.57
CA LEU A 100 -16.27 6.58 -28.00
C LEU A 100 -15.20 6.10 -28.99
#